data_AF-A0AAW1MDN2-F1
#
_entry.id   AF-A0AAW1MDN2-F1
#
_cell.length_a   1.000
_cell.length_b   1.000
_cell.length_c   1.000
_cell.angle_alpha   90.00
_cell.angle_beta   90.00
_cell.angle_gamma   90.00
#
_symmetry.space_group_name_H-M   'P 1'
#
loop_
_entity.id
_entity.type
_entity.pdbx_description
1 polymer ?
#
loop_
_entity_poly.entity_id
_entity_poly.type
_entity_poly.pdbx_seq_one_letter_code
_entity_poly.pdbx_strand_id
1 'polypeptide(L)'
;MYNGVPIVGIPFFYDQWNNVAKMEAKNLGKEVLDNSTYTQNIKKLSKAFRSQKETPLERAVFWVEYVLEHKDLSYLNNRGRSMTWYERENLDIFGFFLLLLIAVPILAVTWYERENLDIFGFFLLLLIAVPILAVKLVKLLVKRVLFKNRNKIKQN
;
A
#
# COMPACT_ATOMS: atom_id res chain seq x y z
N MET A 1 17.58 5.59 33.30
CA MET A 1 18.72 6.44 32.88
C MET A 1 19.12 7.49 33.92
N TYR A 2 18.17 8.21 34.54
CA TYR A 2 18.47 9.30 35.47
C TYR A 2 19.55 8.95 36.51
N ASN A 3 19.42 7.81 37.21
CA ASN A 3 20.36 7.40 38.26
C ASN A 3 21.72 6.88 37.76
N GLY A 4 21.92 6.68 36.45
CA GLY A 4 23.22 6.20 35.93
C GLY A 4 23.57 4.78 36.35
N VAL A 5 22.55 3.94 36.61
CA VAL A 5 22.72 2.53 36.99
C VAL A 5 22.51 1.67 35.74
N PRO A 6 23.42 0.73 35.43
CA PRO A 6 23.24 -0.20 34.32
C PRO A 6 22.04 -1.11 34.59
N ILE A 7 21.31 -1.47 33.53
CA ILE A 7 20.04 -2.21 33.61
C ILE A 7 20.17 -3.50 32.83
N VAL A 8 19.66 -4.60 33.40
CA VAL A 8 19.46 -5.88 32.71
C VAL A 8 18.01 -5.94 32.25
N GLY A 9 17.80 -6.01 30.94
CA GLY A 9 16.47 -6.14 30.37
C GLY A 9 16.20 -7.59 29.98
N ILE A 10 15.18 -8.19 30.59
CA ILE A 10 14.65 -9.50 30.20
C ILE A 10 13.31 -9.23 29.52
N PRO A 11 13.25 -9.22 28.17
CA PRO A 11 12.03 -8.87 27.45
C PRO A 11 11.05 -10.04 27.49
N PHE A 12 9.77 -9.74 27.76
CA PHE A 12 8.69 -10.74 27.73
C PHE A 12 7.74 -10.52 26.55
N PHE A 13 7.24 -9.29 26.35
CA PHE A 13 6.30 -8.98 25.25
C PHE A 13 6.45 -7.54 24.71
N TYR A 14 5.91 -7.30 23.52
CA TYR A 14 5.77 -5.99 22.87
C TYR A 14 7.09 -5.24 22.62
N ASP A 15 7.12 -3.96 22.99
CA ASP A 15 8.18 -3.00 22.72
C ASP A 15 9.46 -3.25 23.52
N GLN A 16 9.39 -4.12 24.54
CA GLN A 16 10.54 -4.47 25.38
C GLN A 16 11.70 -5.04 24.56
N TRP A 17 11.43 -5.86 23.54
CA TRP A 17 12.47 -6.39 22.64
C TRP A 17 13.26 -5.28 21.96
N ASN A 18 12.54 -4.28 21.42
CA ASN A 18 13.16 -3.13 20.76
C ASN A 18 13.91 -2.25 21.76
N ASN A 19 13.40 -2.10 22.99
CA ASN A 19 14.05 -1.31 24.03
C ASN A 19 15.36 -1.97 24.50
N VAL A 20 15.39 -3.29 24.64
CA VAL A 20 16.61 -4.05 24.97
C VAL A 20 17.63 -3.98 23.84
N ALA A 21 17.21 -4.19 22.59
CA ALA A 21 18.09 -4.07 21.42
C ALA A 21 18.70 -2.65 21.31
N LYS A 22 17.92 -1.60 21.59
CA LYS A 22 18.41 -0.21 21.64
C LYS A 22 19.41 0.02 22.77
N MET A 23 19.23 -0.62 23.93
CA MET A 23 20.18 -0.53 25.04
C MET A 23 21.49 -1.24 24.71
N GLU A 24 21.42 -2.40 24.09
CA GLU A 24 22.60 -3.14 23.62
C GLU A 24 23.38 -2.35 22.56
N ALA A 25 22.69 -1.81 21.55
CA ALA A 25 23.30 -0.99 20.51
C ALA A 25 24.00 0.27 21.05
N LYS A 26 23.52 0.80 22.19
CA LYS A 26 24.14 1.95 22.88
C LYS A 26 25.19 1.54 23.91
N ASN A 27 25.50 0.25 24.02
CA ASN A 27 26.38 -0.31 25.04
C ASN A 27 25.96 0.14 26.45
N LEU A 28 24.66 0.02 26.75
CA LEU A 28 24.02 0.39 28.02
C LEU A 28 23.51 -0.81 28.82
N GLY A 29 23.52 -2.00 28.24
CA GLY A 29 23.20 -3.25 28.91
C GLY A 29 23.79 -4.45 28.16
N LYS A 30 24.31 -5.43 28.91
CA LYS A 30 24.64 -6.79 28.44
C LYS A 30 24.69 -7.73 29.65
N GLU A 31 24.44 -9.00 29.37
CA GLU A 31 24.28 -10.17 30.24
C GLU A 31 25.39 -10.47 31.27
N VAL A 32 26.48 -9.69 31.34
CA VAL A 32 27.61 -10.00 32.24
C VAL A 32 28.10 -8.72 32.93
N LEU A 33 28.00 -8.73 34.26
CA LEU A 33 28.19 -7.61 35.19
C LEU A 33 29.63 -7.03 35.26
N ASP A 34 30.60 -7.58 34.50
CA ASP A 34 32.03 -7.29 34.68
C ASP A 34 32.62 -6.22 33.76
N ASN A 35 31.84 -5.64 32.85
CA ASN A 35 32.39 -4.68 31.90
C ASN A 35 32.16 -3.21 32.34
N SER A 36 33.26 -2.54 32.71
CA SER A 36 33.28 -1.13 33.12
C SER A 36 32.80 -0.15 32.04
N THR A 37 32.81 -0.53 30.77
CA THR A 37 32.31 0.27 29.64
C THR A 37 30.83 0.59 29.78
N TYR A 38 29.98 -0.35 30.22
CA TYR A 38 28.54 -0.10 30.41
C TYR A 38 28.30 0.94 31.50
N THR A 39 29.01 0.80 32.62
CA THR A 39 28.95 1.75 33.75
C THR A 39 29.40 3.16 33.32
N GLN A 40 30.44 3.28 32.51
CA GLN A 40 30.88 4.58 32.00
C GLN A 40 29.85 5.19 31.03
N ASN A 41 29.30 4.40 30.11
CA ASN A 41 28.32 4.87 29.14
C ASN A 41 27.01 5.31 29.80
N ILE A 42 26.51 4.53 30.77
CA ILE A 42 25.28 4.90 31.48
C ILE A 42 25.48 6.14 32.37
N LYS A 43 26.68 6.35 32.94
CA LYS A 43 27.04 7.59 33.66
C LYS A 43 27.12 8.79 32.74
N LYS A 44 27.73 8.65 31.56
CA LYS A 44 27.76 9.71 30.52
C LYS A 44 26.34 10.07 30.09
N LEU A 45 25.49 9.07 29.85
CA LEU A 45 24.10 9.27 29.46
C LEU A 45 23.26 9.89 30.57
N SER A 46 23.46 9.47 31.82
CA SER A 46 22.83 10.06 33.00
C SER A 46 23.21 11.54 33.14
N LYS A 47 24.50 11.89 32.97
CA LYS A 47 24.95 13.28 32.97
C LYS A 47 24.25 14.07 31.87
N ALA A 48 24.26 13.59 30.63
CA ALA A 48 23.56 14.24 29.52
C ALA A 48 22.04 14.40 29.77
N PHE A 49 21.40 13.38 30.36
CA PHE A 49 19.97 13.42 30.69
C PHE A 49 19.65 14.44 31.80
N ARG A 50 20.56 14.63 32.75
CA ARG A 50 20.43 15.65 33.81
C ARG A 50 20.82 17.05 33.34
N SER A 51 21.61 17.18 32.27
CA SER A 51 21.98 18.45 31.65
C SER A 51 20.87 19.10 30.82
N GLN A 52 19.63 18.60 30.91
CA GLN A 52 18.48 19.28 30.31
C GLN A 52 18.29 20.67 30.97
N LYS A 53 17.75 21.62 30.19
CA LYS A 53 17.52 23.01 30.62
C LYS A 53 16.66 23.10 31.90
N GLU A 54 15.73 22.17 32.08
CA GLU A 54 14.77 22.14 33.19
C GLU A 54 14.83 20.79 33.89
N THR A 55 14.69 20.81 35.21
CA THR A 55 14.52 19.59 36.00
C THR A 55 13.14 18.97 35.76
N PRO A 56 12.98 17.65 35.99
CA PRO A 56 11.67 17.01 35.88
C PRO A 56 10.60 17.64 36.77
N LEU A 57 10.99 18.18 37.93
CA LEU A 57 10.09 18.86 38.86
C LEU A 57 9.63 20.21 38.28
N GLU A 58 10.56 21.05 37.83
CA GLU A 58 10.23 22.34 37.21
C GLU A 58 9.29 22.16 36.00
N ARG A 59 9.57 21.16 35.16
CA ARG A 59 8.70 20.81 34.04
C ARG A 59 7.30 20.38 34.49
N ALA A 60 7.20 19.60 35.57
CA ALA A 60 5.91 19.17 36.10
C ALA A 60 5.11 20.36 36.66
N VAL A 61 5.77 21.25 37.41
CA VAL A 61 5.16 22.49 37.93
C VAL A 61 4.65 23.34 36.76
N PHE A 62 5.47 23.54 35.73
CA PHE A 62 5.07 24.27 34.53
C PHE A 62 3.79 23.69 33.89
N TRP A 63 3.71 22.37 33.67
CA TRP A 63 2.52 21.78 33.06
C TRP A 63 1.28 21.87 33.95
N VAL A 64 1.44 21.80 35.28
CA VAL A 64 0.32 22.00 36.21
C VAL A 64 -0.18 23.44 36.15
N GLU A 65 0.72 24.43 36.21
CA GLU A 65 0.37 25.84 36.10
C GLU A 65 -0.28 26.15 34.75
N TYR A 66 0.29 25.64 33.66
CA TYR A 66 -0.25 25.79 32.31
C TYR A 66 -1.70 25.29 32.21
N VAL A 67 -1.98 24.13 32.81
CA VAL A 67 -3.33 23.54 32.83
C VAL A 67 -4.31 24.35 33.68
N LEU A 68 -3.84 24.94 34.78
CA LEU A 68 -4.65 25.79 35.65
C LEU A 68 -4.96 27.16 35.03
N GLU A 69 -4.02 27.70 34.26
CA GLU A 69 -4.15 29.00 33.59
C GLU A 69 -5.05 28.93 32.35
N HIS A 70 -5.00 27.82 31.61
CA HIS A 70 -5.74 27.65 30.35
C HIS A 70 -7.02 26.82 30.57
N LYS A 71 -8.18 27.48 30.45
CA LYS A 71 -9.49 26.84 30.64
C LYS A 71 -9.87 25.83 29.54
N ASP A 72 -9.30 25.97 28.34
CA ASP A 72 -9.50 25.03 27.23
C ASP A 72 -8.15 24.43 26.82
N LEU A 73 -8.10 23.09 26.87
CA LEU A 73 -6.95 22.26 26.50
C LEU A 73 -7.38 21.18 25.50
N SER A 74 -8.46 21.40 24.77
CA SER A 74 -8.97 20.47 23.75
C SER A 74 -7.90 20.06 22.74
N TYR A 75 -6.94 20.93 22.45
CA TYR A 75 -5.78 20.67 21.58
C TYR A 75 -4.70 19.76 22.21
N LEU A 76 -4.61 19.66 23.54
CA LEU A 76 -3.73 18.68 24.21
C LEU A 76 -4.36 17.29 24.26
N ASN A 77 -5.65 17.18 23.97
CA ASN A 77 -6.32 15.89 23.93
C ASN A 77 -5.84 15.12 22.70
N ASN A 78 -5.42 13.88 22.91
CA ASN A 78 -5.07 13.01 21.80
C ASN A 78 -6.34 12.73 20.99
N ARG A 79 -6.36 13.15 19.71
CA ARG A 79 -7.48 12.90 18.78
C ARG A 79 -7.82 11.41 18.68
N GLY A 80 -6.85 10.52 18.89
CA GLY A 80 -7.05 9.07 18.95
C GLY A 80 -7.99 8.60 20.08
N ARG A 81 -8.19 9.39 21.14
CA ARG A 81 -9.09 9.04 22.25
C ARG A 81 -10.56 9.19 21.88
N SER A 82 -10.89 10.19 21.07
CA SER A 82 -12.26 10.46 20.63
C SER A 82 -12.63 9.75 19.33
N MET A 83 -11.66 9.11 18.68
CA MET A 83 -11.89 8.34 17.45
C MET A 83 -12.70 7.09 17.75
N THR A 84 -13.66 6.82 16.87
CA THR A 84 -14.39 5.56 16.85
C THR A 84 -13.45 4.40 16.47
N TRP A 85 -13.87 3.17 16.74
CA TRP A 85 -13.01 2.01 16.47
C TRP A 85 -12.69 1.86 14.97
N TYR A 86 -13.64 2.14 14.08
CA TYR A 86 -13.43 2.01 12.63
C TYR A 86 -12.52 3.08 12.04
N GLU A 87 -12.51 4.30 12.59
CA GLU A 87 -11.56 5.36 12.23
C GLU A 87 -10.15 5.01 12.69
N ARG A 88 -10.02 4.51 13.93
CA ARG A 88 -8.72 4.12 14.48
C ARG A 88 -8.07 2.98 13.70
N GLU A 89 -8.85 2.00 13.26
CA GLU A 89 -8.38 0.88 12.45
C GLU A 89 -8.28 1.22 10.94
N ASN A 90 -8.64 2.43 10.51
CA ASN A 90 -8.61 2.89 9.11
C ASN A 90 -9.33 1.93 8.13
N LEU A 91 -10.58 1.56 8.44
CA LEU A 91 -11.35 0.62 7.60
C LEU A 91 -11.56 1.10 6.15
N ASP A 92 -11.58 2.40 5.92
CA ASP A 92 -11.64 3.02 4.59
C ASP A 92 -10.42 2.65 3.73
N ILE A 93 -9.22 2.68 4.33
CA ILE A 93 -7.97 2.29 3.69
C ILE A 93 -7.99 0.78 3.34
N PHE A 94 -8.45 -0.07 4.27
CA PHE A 94 -8.62 -1.50 3.99
C PHE A 94 -9.62 -1.75 2.85
N GLY A 95 -10.75 -1.04 2.86
CA GLY A 95 -11.76 -1.12 1.82
C GLY A 95 -11.22 -0.72 0.44
N PHE A 96 -10.41 0.34 0.37
CA PHE A 96 -9.76 0.77 -0.85
C PHE A 96 -8.82 -0.30 -1.43
N PHE A 97 -7.97 -0.91 -0.60
CA PHE A 97 -7.08 -1.98 -1.05
C PHE A 97 -7.84 -3.25 -1.45
N LEU A 98 -8.89 -3.63 -0.72
CA LEU A 98 -9.74 -4.77 -1.07
C LEU A 98 -10.45 -4.54 -2.42
N LEU A 99 -10.95 -3.32 -2.65
CA LEU A 99 -11.58 -2.95 -3.92
C LEU A 99 -10.58 -3.05 -5.06
N LEU A 100 -9.35 -2.55 -4.91
CA LEU A 100 -8.31 -2.67 -5.92
C LEU A 100 -7.95 -4.14 -6.20
N LEU A 101 -7.83 -4.95 -5.15
CA LEU A 101 -7.50 -6.38 -5.26
C LEU A 101 -8.54 -7.15 -6.09
N ILE A 102 -9.81 -6.72 -6.05
CA ILE A 102 -10.92 -7.37 -6.79
C ILE A 102 -11.12 -6.71 -8.16
N ALA A 103 -11.13 -5.38 -8.22
CA ALA A 103 -11.43 -4.63 -9.44
C ALA A 103 -10.35 -4.82 -10.51
N VAL A 104 -9.07 -4.82 -10.14
CA VAL A 104 -7.97 -4.94 -11.11
C VAL A 104 -8.03 -6.28 -11.86
N PRO A 105 -8.16 -7.45 -11.20
CA PRO A 105 -8.34 -8.72 -11.91
C PRO A 105 -9.61 -8.76 -12.77
N ILE A 106 -10.75 -8.25 -12.27
CA ILE A 106 -11.99 -8.23 -13.06
C ILE A 106 -11.81 -7.39 -14.33
N LEU A 107 -11.20 -6.21 -14.20
CA LEU A 107 -10.91 -5.34 -15.34
C LEU A 107 -9.92 -6.02 -16.30
N ALA A 108 -8.91 -6.73 -15.80
CA ALA A 108 -7.96 -7.47 -16.63
C ALA A 108 -8.63 -8.63 -17.39
N VAL A 109 -9.50 -9.40 -16.74
CA VAL A 109 -10.25 -10.50 -17.38
C VAL A 109 -11.21 -9.98 -18.44
N THR A 110 -12.00 -8.97 -18.10
CA THR A 110 -12.96 -8.36 -19.05
C THR A 110 -12.26 -7.69 -20.22
N TRP A 111 -11.10 -7.08 -20.01
CA TRP A 111 -10.26 -6.55 -21.10
C TRP A 111 -9.72 -7.69 -21.99
N TYR A 112 -9.19 -8.77 -21.40
CA TYR A 112 -8.70 -9.93 -22.14
C TYR A 112 -9.79 -10.65 -22.95
N GLU A 113 -10.96 -10.87 -22.35
CA GLU A 113 -12.11 -11.47 -23.04
C GLU A 113 -12.58 -10.58 -24.19
N ARG A 114 -12.62 -9.25 -23.99
CA ARG A 114 -12.99 -8.30 -25.04
C ARG A 114 -12.02 -8.34 -26.22
N GLU A 115 -10.72 -8.28 -25.98
CA GLU A 115 -9.74 -8.37 -27.08
C GLU A 115 -9.82 -9.70 -27.82
N ASN A 116 -9.99 -10.82 -27.11
CA ASN A 116 -10.16 -12.13 -27.75
C ASN A 116 -11.48 -12.28 -28.51
N LEU A 117 -12.59 -11.74 -27.97
CA LEU A 117 -13.89 -11.73 -28.65
C LEU A 117 -13.88 -10.83 -29.88
N ASP A 118 -13.20 -9.68 -29.83
CA ASP A 118 -13.05 -8.79 -30.97
C ASP A 118 -12.20 -9.45 -32.07
N ILE A 119 -11.11 -10.14 -31.69
CA ILE A 119 -10.27 -10.92 -32.63
C ILE A 119 -11.05 -12.10 -33.22
N PHE A 120 -11.70 -12.93 -32.39
CA PHE A 120 -12.46 -14.10 -32.83
C PHE A 120 -13.68 -13.70 -33.67
N GLY A 121 -14.39 -12.64 -33.28
CA GLY A 121 -15.52 -12.08 -34.01
C GLY A 121 -15.12 -11.58 -35.40
N PHE A 122 -13.96 -10.93 -35.51
CA PHE A 122 -13.38 -10.54 -36.81
C PHE A 122 -13.09 -11.75 -37.70
N PHE A 123 -12.47 -12.81 -37.16
CA PHE A 123 -12.20 -14.03 -37.93
C PHE A 123 -13.49 -14.77 -38.34
N LEU A 124 -14.51 -14.82 -37.46
CA LEU A 124 -15.80 -15.42 -37.75
C LEU A 124 -16.55 -14.65 -38.85
N LEU A 125 -16.50 -13.31 -38.80
CA LEU A 125 -17.08 -12.45 -39.85
C LEU A 125 -16.38 -12.68 -41.19
N LEU A 126 -15.04 -12.75 -41.22
CA LEU A 126 -14.28 -13.06 -42.43
C LEU A 126 -14.66 -14.44 -43.00
N LEU A 127 -14.80 -15.46 -42.15
CA LEU A 127 -15.17 -16.83 -42.57
C LEU A 127 -16.54 -16.86 -43.28
N ILE A 128 -17.48 -16.00 -42.90
CA ILE A 128 -18.82 -15.94 -43.50
C ILE A 128 -18.83 -14.99 -44.71
N ALA A 129 -18.18 -13.83 -44.63
CA ALA A 129 -18.22 -12.81 -45.68
C ALA A 129 -17.45 -13.24 -46.95
N VAL A 130 -16.31 -13.93 -46.81
CA VAL A 130 -15.49 -14.36 -47.95
C VAL A 130 -16.25 -15.32 -48.87
N PRO A 131 -16.90 -16.40 -48.40
CA PRO A 131 -17.72 -17.27 -49.24
C PRO A 131 -18.87 -16.54 -49.94
N ILE A 132 -19.56 -15.64 -49.25
CA ILE A 132 -20.67 -14.87 -49.84
C ILE A 132 -20.17 -14.00 -50.99
N LEU A 133 -19.06 -13.29 -50.79
CA LEU A 133 -18.42 -12.49 -51.82
C LEU A 133 -17.91 -13.36 -52.97
N ALA A 134 -17.32 -14.51 -52.70
CA ALA A 134 -16.87 -15.46 -53.72
C ALA A 134 -18.03 -15.96 -54.58
N VAL A 135 -19.15 -16.35 -53.97
CA VAL A 135 -20.36 -16.76 -54.69
C VAL A 135 -20.92 -15.60 -55.53
N LYS A 136 -20.95 -14.38 -54.97
CA LYS A 136 -21.41 -13.19 -55.69
C LYS A 136 -20.51 -12.89 -56.89
N LEU A 137 -19.19 -13.01 -56.72
CA LEU A 137 -18.19 -12.83 -57.77
C LEU A 137 -18.35 -13.89 -58.87
N VAL A 138 -18.49 -15.16 -58.52
CA VAL A 138 -18.73 -16.25 -59.47
C VAL A 138 -20.02 -16.00 -60.25
N LYS A 139 -21.12 -15.63 -59.58
CA LYS A 139 -22.38 -15.28 -60.25
C LYS A 139 -22.21 -14.13 -61.24
N LEU A 140 -21.45 -13.09 -60.88
CA LEU A 140 -21.15 -11.96 -61.77
C LEU A 140 -20.30 -12.38 -62.98
N LEU A 141 -19.26 -13.19 -62.76
CA LEU A 141 -18.40 -13.71 -63.83
C LEU A 141 -19.18 -14.60 -64.79
N VAL A 142 -20.00 -15.52 -64.28
CA VAL A 142 -20.87 -16.38 -65.10
C VAL A 142 -21.84 -15.53 -65.92
N LYS A 143 -22.53 -14.56 -65.29
CA LYS A 143 -23.43 -13.65 -66.02
C LYS A 143 -22.71 -12.88 -67.12
N ARG A 144 -21.48 -12.42 -66.86
CA ARG A 144 -20.64 -11.70 -67.84
C ARG A 144 -20.20 -12.60 -69.01
N VAL A 145 -19.79 -13.84 -68.72
CA VAL A 145 -19.42 -14.83 -69.75
C VAL A 145 -20.63 -15.19 -70.62
N LEU A 146 -21.78 -15.48 -70.00
CA LEU A 146 -23.02 -15.78 -70.73
C LEU A 146 -23.47 -14.63 -71.61
N PHE A 147 -23.41 -13.38 -71.11
CA PHE A 147 -23.73 -12.20 -71.90
C PHE A 147 -22.78 -12.01 -73.09
N LYS A 148 -21.47 -12.20 -72.87
CA LYS A 148 -20.46 -12.16 -73.94
C LYS A 148 -20.71 -13.24 -75.00
N ASN A 149 -21.04 -14.46 -74.58
CA ASN A 149 -21.32 -15.58 -75.50
C ASN A 149 -22.62 -15.34 -76.29
N ARG A 150 -23.67 -14.83 -75.63
CA ARG A 150 -24.94 -14.48 -76.27
C ARG A 150 -24.78 -13.40 -77.35
N ASN A 151 -23.93 -12.41 -77.13
CA ASN A 151 -23.66 -11.38 -78.13
C ASN A 151 -22.83 -11.91 -79.31
N LYS A 152 -21.92 -12.87 -79.08
CA LYS A 152 -21.14 -13.51 -80.15
C LYS A 152 -22.02 -14.36 -81.08
N ILE A 153 -23.01 -15.08 -80.53
CA ILE A 153 -23.96 -15.89 -81.32
C ILE A 153 -24.86 -15.01 -82.20
N LYS A 154 -25.17 -13.77 -81.79
CA LYS A 154 -26.01 -12.86 -82.58
C LYS A 154 -25.27 -12.18 -83.75
N GLN A 155 -23.95 -12.28 -83.83
CA GLN A 155 -23.13 -11.62 -84.86
C GLN A 155 -22.62 -12.56 -85.95
N ASN A 156 -22.88 -13.87 -85.84
CA ASN A 156 -22.69 -14.87 -86.89
C ASN A 156 -24.04 -15.26 -87.49
#